data_AF-A0A286PH93-F1
#
_entry.id   AF-A0A286PH93-F1
#
_cell.length_a   1.000
_cell.length_b   1.000
_cell.length_c   1.000
_cell.angle_alpha   90.00
_cell.angle_beta   90.00
_cell.angle_gamma   90.00
#
_symmetry.space_group_name_H-M   'P 1'
#
loop_
_entity.id
_entity.type
_entity.pdbx_description
1 polymer ?
#
loop_
_entity_poly.entity_id
_entity_poly.type
_entity_poly.pdbx_seq_one_letter_code
_entity_poly.pdbx_strand_id
1 'polypeptide(L)'
;MPPPPRWQHPALTSDNPVLRSAAAHAKQLGEANGWSPSLVRCAMDGLTVVLGECPPGKPVKLTEVRARIPRHASSLRVAEVLTELELLEDDSVLAVRSWIENRTAELPAGFASDVRAWLLVLLDGDSRAKPRSRTCAYVYFGGVRPLLENWATTRGHLREITVTDVMAGLSPLCGRQRRNAIAALRSLFRFAKKRGLIFANPTARLKTEDIQRNLLPMTDAEVLAVQRVAVMSAYFSVCTAKYRVVCTAVAPVRWPASVP
;
A
#
# COMPACT_ATOMS: atom_id res chain seq x y z
N MET A 1 -9.29 25.70 -35.62
CA MET A 1 -8.85 26.10 -34.27
C MET A 1 -8.45 24.82 -33.52
N PRO A 2 -7.21 24.67 -33.04
CA PRO A 2 -6.83 23.46 -32.32
C PRO A 2 -7.64 23.36 -31.01
N PRO A 3 -7.95 22.14 -30.55
CA PRO A 3 -8.67 21.96 -29.29
C PRO A 3 -7.86 22.55 -28.12
N PRO A 4 -8.53 23.02 -27.04
CA PRO A 4 -7.85 23.63 -25.89
C PRO A 4 -6.76 22.69 -25.33
N PRO A 5 -5.66 23.19 -24.75
CA PRO A 5 -4.48 22.38 -24.37
C PRO A 5 -4.79 21.15 -23.52
N ARG A 6 -5.80 21.25 -22.65
CA ARG A 6 -6.33 20.13 -21.84
C ARG A 6 -6.94 18.97 -22.66
N TRP A 7 -7.20 19.16 -23.95
CA TRP A 7 -7.80 18.18 -24.86
C TRP A 7 -6.79 17.72 -25.92
N GLN A 8 -5.55 18.19 -25.82
CA GLN A 8 -4.45 17.68 -26.61
C GLN A 8 -3.86 16.49 -25.88
N HIS A 9 -3.71 15.38 -26.61
CA HIS A 9 -3.10 14.16 -26.11
C HIS A 9 -1.73 14.04 -26.80
N PRO A 10 -0.66 14.67 -26.28
CA PRO A 10 0.65 14.64 -26.92
C PRO A 10 1.18 13.21 -27.11
N ALA A 11 0.71 12.26 -26.29
CA ALA A 11 0.98 10.84 -26.44
C ALA A 11 0.48 10.26 -27.79
N LEU A 12 -0.66 10.72 -28.31
CA LEU A 12 -1.21 10.28 -29.61
C LEU A 12 -0.41 10.78 -30.81
N THR A 13 0.40 11.84 -30.63
CA THR A 13 1.25 12.43 -31.67
C THR A 13 2.73 12.21 -31.38
N SER A 14 3.08 11.38 -30.39
CA SER A 14 4.46 11.14 -30.00
C SER A 14 5.24 10.45 -31.13
N ASP A 15 6.52 10.81 -31.29
CA ASP A 15 7.46 10.13 -32.20
C ASP A 15 7.81 8.71 -31.73
N ASN A 16 7.57 8.39 -30.45
CA ASN A 16 7.70 7.04 -29.93
C ASN A 16 6.51 6.18 -30.39
N PRO A 17 6.72 5.18 -31.27
CA PRO A 17 5.63 4.37 -31.84
C PRO A 17 4.92 3.51 -30.78
N VAL A 18 5.62 3.10 -29.73
CA VAL A 18 5.05 2.31 -28.62
C VAL A 18 4.11 3.19 -27.79
N LEU A 19 4.54 4.40 -27.44
CA LEU A 19 3.70 5.36 -26.72
C LEU A 19 2.46 5.75 -27.54
N ARG A 20 2.64 5.97 -28.85
CA ARG A 20 1.53 6.29 -29.76
C ARG A 20 0.50 5.17 -29.83
N SER A 21 0.95 3.92 -29.98
CA SER A 21 0.10 2.73 -29.99
C SER A 21 -0.64 2.58 -28.65
N ALA A 22 0.07 2.71 -27.52
CA ALA A 22 -0.52 2.62 -26.19
C ALA A 22 -1.57 3.71 -25.93
N ALA A 23 -1.32 4.95 -26.38
CA ALA A 23 -2.29 6.02 -26.27
C ALA A 23 -3.54 5.76 -27.13
N ALA A 24 -3.37 5.26 -28.37
CA ALA A 24 -4.50 4.89 -29.22
C ALA A 24 -5.33 3.76 -28.59
N HIS A 25 -4.67 2.76 -28.02
CA HIS A 25 -5.30 1.65 -27.32
C HIS A 25 -6.05 2.10 -26.07
N ALA A 26 -5.47 3.01 -25.27
CA ALA A 26 -6.14 3.61 -24.11
C ALA A 26 -7.44 4.32 -24.47
N LYS A 27 -7.51 4.94 -25.66
CA LYS A 27 -8.73 5.56 -26.17
C LYS A 27 -9.78 4.51 -26.51
N GLN A 28 -9.41 3.47 -27.27
CA GLN A 28 -10.32 2.38 -27.66
C GLN A 28 -10.86 1.64 -26.43
N LEU A 29 -9.97 1.30 -25.50
CA LEU A 29 -10.35 0.64 -24.25
C LEU A 29 -11.24 1.52 -23.38
N GLY A 30 -10.99 2.83 -23.38
CA GLY A 30 -11.83 3.80 -22.71
C GLY A 30 -13.24 3.89 -23.30
N GLU A 31 -13.37 3.86 -24.63
CA GLU A 31 -14.66 3.84 -25.32
C GLU A 31 -15.42 2.54 -25.03
N ALA A 32 -14.74 1.38 -25.11
CA ALA A 32 -15.34 0.08 -24.86
C ALA A 32 -15.82 -0.11 -23.40
N ASN A 33 -15.07 0.43 -22.43
CA ASN A 33 -15.35 0.28 -21.00
C ASN A 33 -16.05 1.50 -20.36
N GLY A 34 -16.48 2.47 -21.17
CA GLY A 34 -17.21 3.65 -20.69
C GLY A 34 -16.39 4.58 -19.77
N TRP A 35 -15.08 4.69 -20.01
CA TRP A 35 -14.23 5.60 -19.25
C TRP A 35 -14.60 7.05 -19.56
N SER A 36 -14.61 7.89 -18.52
CA SER A 36 -14.78 9.33 -18.75
C SER A 36 -13.59 9.90 -19.53
N PRO A 37 -13.77 11.00 -20.29
CA PRO A 37 -12.66 11.64 -21.02
C PRO A 37 -11.50 12.04 -20.11
N SER A 38 -11.79 12.40 -18.86
CA SER A 38 -10.77 12.69 -17.84
C SER A 38 -9.94 11.45 -17.48
N LEU A 39 -10.59 10.28 -17.35
CA LEU A 39 -9.90 9.03 -17.01
C LEU A 39 -9.01 8.54 -18.15
N VAL A 40 -9.46 8.67 -19.40
CA VAL A 40 -8.64 8.40 -20.59
C VAL A 40 -7.39 9.29 -20.62
N ARG A 41 -7.55 10.59 -20.32
CA ARG A 41 -6.42 11.52 -20.20
C ARG A 41 -5.44 11.11 -19.09
N CYS A 42 -5.94 10.82 -17.89
CA CYS A 42 -5.12 10.36 -16.77
C CYS A 42 -4.35 9.07 -17.10
N ALA A 43 -4.91 8.17 -17.91
CA ALA A 43 -4.22 6.98 -18.39
C ALA A 43 -3.10 7.35 -19.39
N MET A 44 -3.38 8.21 -20.36
CA MET A 44 -2.38 8.68 -21.34
C MET A 44 -1.23 9.47 -20.70
N ASP A 45 -1.52 10.30 -19.69
CA ASP A 45 -0.49 11.04 -18.94
C ASP A 45 0.44 10.07 -18.21
N GLY A 46 -0.12 9.03 -17.58
CA GLY A 46 0.65 7.97 -16.95
C GLY A 46 1.47 7.14 -17.95
N LEU A 47 0.90 6.80 -19.11
CA LEU A 47 1.62 6.11 -20.19
C LEU A 47 2.79 6.93 -20.72
N THR A 48 2.61 8.25 -20.86
CA THR A 48 3.67 9.17 -21.31
C THR A 48 4.87 9.12 -20.36
N VAL A 49 4.63 9.13 -19.05
CA VAL A 49 5.71 9.03 -18.06
C VAL A 49 6.36 7.65 -18.13
N VAL A 50 5.57 6.59 -18.08
CA VAL A 50 6.10 5.22 -17.99
C VAL A 50 6.89 4.82 -19.24
N LEU A 51 6.35 5.08 -20.44
CA LEU A 51 6.94 4.68 -21.71
C LEU A 51 7.96 5.69 -22.26
N GLY A 52 7.99 6.92 -21.74
CA GLY A 52 8.94 7.95 -22.16
C GLY A 52 10.40 7.59 -21.87
N GLU A 53 10.66 6.87 -20.77
CA GLU A 53 12.02 6.45 -20.37
C GLU A 53 12.25 4.94 -20.53
N CYS A 54 11.31 4.23 -21.18
CA CYS A 54 11.39 2.78 -21.33
C CYS A 54 12.28 2.41 -22.53
N PRO A 55 13.30 1.55 -22.36
CA PRO A 55 14.09 1.07 -23.49
C PRO A 55 13.22 0.23 -24.45
N PRO A 56 13.44 0.35 -25.78
CA PRO A 56 12.64 -0.36 -26.77
C PRO A 56 12.72 -1.87 -26.58
N GLY A 57 11.56 -2.53 -26.59
CA GLY A 57 11.44 -4.00 -26.55
C GLY A 57 11.51 -4.65 -25.17
N LYS A 58 11.57 -3.88 -24.07
CA LYS A 58 11.45 -4.44 -22.71
C LYS A 58 10.05 -4.19 -22.13
N PRO A 59 9.41 -5.20 -21.52
CA PRO A 59 8.16 -4.98 -20.80
C PRO A 59 8.43 -4.11 -19.56
N VAL A 60 7.44 -3.31 -19.19
CA VAL A 60 7.49 -2.47 -17.99
C VAL A 60 7.00 -3.29 -16.81
N LYS A 61 7.73 -3.26 -15.69
CA LYS A 61 7.32 -3.93 -14.45
C LYS A 61 6.15 -3.23 -13.78
N LEU A 62 5.19 -3.99 -13.23
CA LEU A 62 4.05 -3.42 -12.51
C LEU A 62 4.47 -2.57 -11.30
N THR A 63 5.55 -2.92 -10.62
CA THR A 63 6.12 -2.07 -9.56
C THR A 63 6.61 -0.72 -10.07
N GLU A 64 7.28 -0.71 -11.22
CA GLU A 64 7.80 0.48 -11.87
C GLU A 64 6.67 1.41 -12.33
N VAL A 65 5.60 0.84 -12.91
CA VAL A 65 4.35 1.56 -13.22
C VAL A 65 3.82 2.27 -11.97
N ARG A 66 3.74 1.58 -10.83
CA ARG A 66 3.25 2.17 -9.58
C ARG A 66 4.16 3.24 -8.99
N ALA A 67 5.47 3.12 -9.19
CA ALA A 67 6.46 4.03 -8.64
C ALA A 67 6.58 5.34 -9.43
N ARG A 68 6.46 5.27 -10.78
CA ARG A 68 6.70 6.41 -11.68
C ARG A 68 5.44 7.22 -11.98
N ILE A 69 4.25 6.64 -11.80
CA ILE A 69 3.00 7.31 -12.18
C ILE A 69 2.73 8.58 -11.35
N PRO A 70 2.40 9.71 -12.00
CA PRO A 70 1.97 10.94 -11.32
C PRO A 70 0.72 10.71 -10.45
N ARG A 71 0.58 11.48 -9.36
CA ARG A 71 -0.56 11.38 -8.44
C ARG A 71 -1.95 11.50 -9.09
N HIS A 72 -2.05 12.22 -10.20
CA HIS A 72 -3.31 12.43 -10.93
C HIS A 72 -3.58 11.36 -11.99
N ALA A 73 -2.57 10.54 -12.34
CA ALA A 73 -2.69 9.49 -13.33
C ALA A 73 -3.14 8.17 -12.66
N SER A 74 -3.78 7.30 -13.43
CA SER A 74 -4.36 6.07 -12.90
C SER A 74 -3.43 4.88 -13.16
N SER A 75 -2.77 4.39 -12.10
CA SER A 75 -1.93 3.19 -12.19
C SER A 75 -2.68 1.94 -12.61
N LEU A 76 -3.97 1.85 -12.24
CA LEU A 76 -4.84 0.77 -12.69
C LEU A 76 -5.04 0.82 -14.21
N ARG A 77 -5.44 1.98 -14.76
CA ARG A 77 -5.74 2.09 -16.20
C ARG A 77 -4.49 2.00 -17.07
N VAL A 78 -3.36 2.52 -16.59
CA VAL A 78 -2.07 2.32 -17.26
C VAL A 78 -1.69 0.84 -17.29
N ALA A 79 -1.82 0.13 -16.17
CA ALA A 79 -1.55 -1.31 -16.14
C ALA A 79 -2.49 -2.11 -17.05
N GLU A 80 -3.78 -1.76 -17.10
CA GLU A 80 -4.75 -2.40 -18.01
C GLU A 80 -4.32 -2.26 -19.48
N VAL A 81 -3.99 -1.04 -19.93
CA VAL A 81 -3.53 -0.79 -21.31
C VAL A 81 -2.23 -1.53 -21.62
N LEU A 82 -1.24 -1.50 -20.70
CA LEU A 82 0.02 -2.20 -20.89
C LEU A 82 -0.16 -3.73 -20.89
N THR A 83 -1.14 -4.25 -20.16
CA THR A 83 -1.46 -5.68 -20.13
C THR A 83 -2.02 -6.14 -21.48
N GLU A 84 -2.97 -5.40 -22.05
CA GLU A 84 -3.57 -5.76 -23.34
C GLU A 84 -2.60 -5.66 -24.52
N LEU A 85 -1.55 -4.84 -24.38
CA LEU A 85 -0.48 -4.74 -25.37
C LEU A 85 0.69 -5.70 -25.10
N GLU A 86 0.58 -6.58 -24.09
CA GLU A 86 1.64 -7.49 -23.66
C GLU A 86 2.97 -6.77 -23.29
N LEU A 87 2.85 -5.49 -22.89
CA LEU A 87 3.96 -4.63 -22.48
C LEU A 87 4.13 -4.55 -20.95
N LEU A 88 3.33 -5.30 -20.17
CA LEU A 88 3.39 -5.34 -18.72
C LEU A 88 3.97 -6.65 -18.19
N GLU A 89 4.99 -6.58 -17.37
CA GLU A 89 5.47 -7.69 -16.54
C GLU A 89 4.88 -7.56 -15.12
N ASP A 90 4.01 -8.48 -14.69
CA ASP A 90 3.55 -8.53 -13.29
C ASP A 90 4.63 -9.16 -12.39
N ASP A 91 5.58 -8.32 -11.97
CA ASP A 91 6.68 -8.68 -11.07
C ASP A 91 6.27 -8.73 -9.59
N SER A 92 4.97 -8.67 -9.29
CA SER A 92 4.55 -8.32 -7.93
C SER A 92 4.86 -9.37 -6.87
N VAL A 93 4.97 -10.65 -7.23
CA VAL A 93 5.43 -11.70 -6.30
C VAL A 93 6.92 -11.52 -5.98
N LEU A 94 7.75 -11.32 -7.01
CA LEU A 94 9.19 -11.08 -6.84
C LEU A 94 9.44 -9.82 -6.03
N ALA A 95 8.70 -8.74 -6.32
CA ALA A 95 8.80 -7.49 -5.58
C ALA A 95 8.45 -7.63 -4.10
N VAL A 96 7.38 -8.38 -3.76
CA VAL A 96 7.01 -8.60 -2.36
C VAL A 96 8.06 -9.45 -1.66
N ARG A 97 8.60 -10.49 -2.32
CA ARG A 97 9.69 -11.30 -1.74
C ARG A 97 10.94 -10.46 -1.50
N SER A 98 11.40 -9.70 -2.49
CA SER A 98 12.55 -8.80 -2.34
C SER A 98 12.34 -7.76 -1.23
N TRP A 99 11.11 -7.25 -1.08
CA TRP A 99 10.77 -6.39 0.05
C TRP A 99 10.88 -7.12 1.40
N ILE A 100 10.42 -8.37 1.51
CA ILE A 100 10.58 -9.18 2.74
C ILE A 100 12.07 -9.33 3.07
N GLU A 101 12.89 -9.69 2.09
CA GLU A 101 14.34 -9.85 2.25
C GLU A 101 14.98 -8.58 2.76
N ASN A 102 14.80 -7.46 2.06
CA ASN A 102 15.41 -6.19 2.42
C ASN A 102 14.96 -5.72 3.82
N ARG A 103 13.66 -5.83 4.12
CA ARG A 103 13.12 -5.37 5.41
C ARG A 103 13.51 -6.23 6.59
N THR A 104 13.73 -7.52 6.37
CA THR A 104 14.16 -8.43 7.45
C THR A 104 15.67 -8.39 7.65
N ALA A 105 16.46 -8.06 6.63
CA ALA A 105 17.88 -7.77 6.76
C ALA A 105 18.17 -6.50 7.60
N GLU A 106 17.24 -5.53 7.60
CA GLU A 106 17.30 -4.34 8.47
C GLU A 106 17.00 -4.64 9.95
N LEU A 107 16.47 -5.84 10.28
CA LEU A 107 16.10 -6.16 11.66
C LEU A 107 17.31 -6.63 12.48
N PRO A 108 17.26 -6.45 13.82
CA PRO A 108 18.26 -7.03 14.71
C PRO A 108 18.35 -8.55 14.53
N ALA A 109 19.58 -9.07 14.50
CA ALA A 109 19.90 -10.42 14.00
C ALA A 109 19.07 -11.54 14.65
N GLY A 110 18.80 -11.44 15.95
CA GLY A 110 18.04 -12.47 16.66
C GLY A 110 16.53 -12.50 16.41
N PHE A 111 15.99 -11.55 15.62
CA PHE A 111 14.60 -11.53 15.15
C PHE A 111 14.47 -11.72 13.64
N ALA A 112 15.50 -11.35 12.86
CA ALA A 112 15.45 -11.29 11.41
C ALA A 112 14.96 -12.59 10.74
N SER A 113 15.58 -13.72 11.09
CA SER A 113 15.25 -15.03 10.50
C SER A 113 13.81 -15.46 10.78
N ASP A 114 13.37 -15.34 12.03
CA ASP A 114 12.03 -15.75 12.46
C ASP A 114 10.94 -14.89 11.79
N VAL A 115 11.17 -13.58 11.69
CA VAL A 115 10.23 -12.63 11.06
C VAL A 115 10.19 -12.84 9.55
N ARG A 116 11.33 -13.11 8.91
CA ARG A 116 11.40 -13.47 7.49
C ARG A 116 10.58 -14.72 7.21
N ALA A 117 10.82 -15.79 7.96
CA ALA A 117 10.09 -17.04 7.80
C ALA A 117 8.58 -16.86 8.02
N TRP A 118 8.19 -16.03 9.00
CA TRP A 118 6.80 -15.67 9.24
C TRP A 118 6.16 -14.94 8.06
N LEU A 119 6.82 -13.92 7.49
CA LEU A 119 6.30 -13.16 6.36
C LEU A 119 6.17 -14.01 5.09
N LEU A 120 7.12 -14.92 4.84
CA LEU A 120 7.04 -15.86 3.72
C LEU A 120 5.85 -16.80 3.89
N VAL A 121 5.62 -17.35 5.08
CA VAL A 121 4.42 -18.18 5.34
C VAL A 121 3.12 -17.38 5.25
N LEU A 122 3.12 -16.09 5.59
CA LEU A 122 1.95 -15.24 5.35
C LEU A 122 1.66 -15.07 3.85
N LEU A 123 2.70 -14.90 3.04
CA LEU A 123 2.57 -14.72 1.59
C LEU A 123 2.16 -16.02 0.89
N ASP A 124 2.80 -17.13 1.25
CA ASP A 124 2.67 -18.42 0.57
C ASP A 124 1.55 -19.28 1.16
N GLY A 125 1.09 -18.96 2.37
CA GLY A 125 0.23 -19.82 3.15
C GLY A 125 0.98 -21.03 3.73
N ASP A 126 0.22 -21.94 4.31
CA ASP A 126 0.69 -23.26 4.70
C ASP A 126 -0.42 -24.32 4.54
N SER A 127 -0.13 -25.57 4.91
CA SER A 127 -1.07 -26.69 4.78
C SER A 127 -2.44 -26.48 5.46
N ARG A 128 -2.57 -25.52 6.38
CA ARG A 128 -3.81 -25.21 7.11
C ARG A 128 -4.26 -23.75 6.97
N ALA A 129 -3.51 -22.90 6.28
CA ALA A 129 -3.79 -21.48 6.16
C ALA A 129 -3.60 -20.99 4.72
N LYS A 130 -4.63 -20.34 4.18
CA LYS A 130 -4.54 -19.73 2.84
C LYS A 130 -3.53 -18.58 2.81
N PRO A 131 -2.84 -18.36 1.67
CA PRO A 131 -2.08 -17.14 1.38
C PRO A 131 -2.82 -15.87 1.80
N ARG A 132 -2.10 -14.94 2.41
CA ARG A 132 -2.61 -13.59 2.70
C ARG A 132 -2.19 -12.64 1.60
N SER A 133 -2.94 -11.54 1.45
CA SER A 133 -2.58 -10.52 0.49
C SER A 133 -1.26 -9.83 0.87
N ARG A 134 -0.51 -9.36 -0.12
CA ARG A 134 0.69 -8.51 0.06
C ARG A 134 0.45 -7.34 1.00
N THR A 135 -0.71 -6.68 0.90
CA THR A 135 -1.11 -5.58 1.77
C THR A 135 -1.19 -6.01 3.23
N CYS A 136 -1.65 -7.24 3.50
CA CYS A 136 -1.66 -7.79 4.84
C CYS A 136 -0.23 -7.96 5.39
N ALA A 137 0.70 -8.46 4.58
CA ALA A 137 2.11 -8.60 4.97
C ALA A 137 2.74 -7.23 5.31
N TYR A 138 2.51 -6.21 4.48
CA TYR A 138 3.00 -4.84 4.73
C TYR A 138 2.43 -4.25 6.02
N VAL A 139 1.12 -4.35 6.22
CA VAL A 139 0.45 -3.83 7.43
C VAL A 139 0.92 -4.56 8.68
N TYR A 140 1.09 -5.88 8.61
CA TYR A 140 1.51 -6.68 9.76
C TYR A 140 2.96 -6.39 10.12
N PHE A 141 3.86 -6.36 9.14
CA PHE A 141 5.25 -6.00 9.39
C PHE A 141 5.37 -4.57 9.94
N GLY A 142 4.68 -3.60 9.35
CA GLY A 142 4.69 -2.21 9.82
C GLY A 142 4.20 -2.05 11.26
N GLY A 143 3.25 -2.88 11.71
CA GLY A 143 2.78 -2.87 13.09
C GLY A 143 3.72 -3.56 14.09
N VAL A 144 4.53 -4.51 13.63
CA VAL A 144 5.41 -5.32 14.51
C VAL A 144 6.83 -4.77 14.56
N ARG A 145 7.36 -4.25 13.45
CA ARG A 145 8.72 -3.71 13.33
C ARG A 145 9.13 -2.79 14.48
N PRO A 146 8.41 -1.70 14.80
CA PRO A 146 8.84 -0.79 15.87
C PRO A 146 8.89 -1.47 17.25
N LEU A 147 8.07 -2.51 17.46
CA LEU A 147 8.08 -3.27 18.71
C LEU A 147 9.32 -4.17 18.79
N LEU A 148 9.70 -4.81 17.69
CA LEU A 148 10.91 -5.63 17.62
C LEU A 148 12.17 -4.79 17.80
N GLU A 149 12.24 -3.63 17.15
CA GLU A 149 13.36 -2.68 17.30
C GLU A 149 13.49 -2.21 18.75
N ASN A 150 12.37 -1.90 19.41
CA ASN A 150 12.37 -1.54 20.82
C ASN A 150 12.79 -2.71 21.73
N TRP A 151 12.27 -3.92 21.52
CA TRP A 151 12.63 -5.08 22.34
C TRP A 151 14.08 -5.51 22.16
N ALA A 152 14.65 -5.33 20.97
CA ALA A 152 16.04 -5.69 20.69
C ALA A 152 17.07 -4.93 21.54
N THR A 153 16.67 -3.82 22.18
CA THR A 153 17.51 -3.10 23.15
C THR A 153 17.79 -3.92 24.42
N THR A 154 16.92 -4.87 24.76
CA THR A 154 16.99 -5.64 26.00
C THR A 154 16.91 -7.15 25.79
N ARG A 155 16.41 -7.61 24.63
CA ARG A 155 16.15 -9.02 24.33
C ARG A 155 16.83 -9.44 23.03
N GLY A 156 17.43 -10.62 23.03
CA GLY A 156 18.11 -11.16 21.84
C GLY A 156 17.13 -11.79 20.85
N HIS A 157 16.06 -12.42 21.34
CA HIS A 157 15.24 -13.33 20.52
C HIS A 157 13.73 -13.27 20.85
N LEU A 158 12.89 -13.74 19.91
CA LEU A 158 11.44 -13.86 20.12
C LEU A 158 11.04 -14.71 21.33
N ARG A 159 11.85 -15.72 21.67
CA ARG A 159 11.59 -16.63 22.81
C ARG A 159 11.68 -15.95 24.17
N GLU A 160 12.39 -14.84 24.25
CA GLU A 160 12.56 -14.07 25.48
C GLU A 160 11.40 -13.12 25.72
N ILE A 161 10.59 -12.80 24.68
CA ILE A 161 9.52 -11.80 24.79
C ILE A 161 8.39 -12.31 25.69
N THR A 162 8.06 -11.51 26.71
CA THR A 162 7.02 -11.82 27.69
C THR A 162 5.70 -11.11 27.37
N VAL A 163 4.64 -11.50 28.08
CA VAL A 163 3.34 -10.82 28.01
C VAL A 163 3.48 -9.35 28.41
N THR A 164 4.31 -9.04 29.42
CA THR A 164 4.54 -7.68 29.90
C THR A 164 5.20 -6.81 28.83
N ASP A 165 6.19 -7.35 28.12
CA ASP A 165 6.87 -6.64 27.02
C ASP A 165 5.89 -6.31 25.87
N VAL A 166 5.00 -7.26 25.57
CA VAL A 166 3.94 -7.08 24.59
C VAL A 166 2.95 -5.99 25.02
N MET A 167 2.50 -6.03 26.27
CA MET A 167 1.56 -5.03 26.80
C MET A 167 2.18 -3.63 26.86
N ALA A 168 3.43 -3.53 27.29
CA ALA A 168 4.19 -2.28 27.32
C ALA A 168 4.32 -1.69 25.90
N GLY A 169 4.73 -2.51 24.92
CA GLY A 169 4.87 -2.07 23.53
C GLY A 169 3.54 -1.68 22.87
N LEU A 170 2.43 -2.31 23.26
CA LEU A 170 1.10 -1.95 22.77
C LEU A 170 0.51 -0.71 23.46
N SER A 171 0.93 -0.39 24.68
CA SER A 171 0.37 0.71 25.49
C SER A 171 0.29 2.09 24.79
N PRO A 172 1.27 2.54 23.98
CA PRO A 172 1.17 3.84 23.30
C PRO A 172 0.26 3.80 22.04
N LEU A 173 -0.19 2.63 21.60
CA LEU A 173 -0.95 2.49 20.35
C LEU A 173 -2.45 2.59 20.61
N CYS A 174 -3.16 3.30 19.73
CA CYS A 174 -4.60 3.53 19.80
C CYS A 174 -5.34 3.08 18.52
N GLY A 175 -6.64 2.81 18.62
CA GLY A 175 -7.54 2.59 17.48
C GLY A 175 -7.05 1.56 16.45
N ARG A 176 -7.04 1.95 15.17
CA ARG A 176 -6.65 1.09 14.04
C ARG A 176 -5.22 0.56 14.17
N GLN A 177 -4.29 1.37 14.67
CA GLN A 177 -2.89 1.00 14.84
C GLN A 177 -2.77 -0.12 15.88
N ARG A 178 -3.37 0.06 17.07
CA ARG A 178 -3.41 -0.97 18.14
C ARG A 178 -4.02 -2.28 17.64
N ARG A 179 -5.16 -2.21 16.96
CA ARG A 179 -5.83 -3.41 16.42
C ARG A 179 -4.97 -4.16 15.40
N ASN A 180 -4.33 -3.43 14.48
CA ASN A 180 -3.44 -4.03 13.50
C ASN A 180 -2.22 -4.66 14.17
N ALA A 181 -1.60 -3.98 15.14
CA ALA A 181 -0.47 -4.50 15.91
C ALA A 181 -0.84 -5.76 16.69
N ILE A 182 -2.00 -5.79 17.38
CA ILE A 182 -2.49 -6.99 18.08
C ILE A 182 -2.69 -8.16 17.10
N ALA A 183 -3.34 -7.93 15.96
CA ALA A 183 -3.56 -8.96 14.96
C ALA A 183 -2.23 -9.50 14.39
N ALA A 184 -1.27 -8.62 14.12
CA ALA A 184 0.04 -8.96 13.60
C ALA A 184 0.87 -9.73 14.63
N LEU A 185 0.92 -9.29 15.88
CA LEU A 185 1.61 -9.99 16.97
C LEU A 185 1.01 -11.39 17.22
N ARG A 186 -0.32 -11.51 17.22
CA ARG A 186 -0.98 -12.83 17.34
C ARG A 186 -0.60 -13.74 16.19
N SER A 187 -0.49 -13.20 14.98
CA SER A 187 -0.03 -13.93 13.80
C SER A 187 1.41 -14.42 13.98
N LEU A 188 2.33 -13.52 14.33
CA LEU A 188 3.75 -13.81 14.53
C LEU A 188 3.96 -14.86 15.64
N PHE A 189 3.43 -14.64 16.84
CA PHE A 189 3.67 -15.55 17.95
C PHE A 189 2.92 -16.88 17.81
N ARG A 190 1.80 -16.93 17.07
CA ARG A 190 1.17 -18.20 16.69
C ARG A 190 2.05 -18.97 15.70
N PHE A 191 2.63 -18.29 14.71
CA PHE A 191 3.59 -18.88 13.80
C PHE A 191 4.80 -19.43 14.58
N ALA A 192 5.40 -18.60 15.43
CA ALA A 192 6.57 -18.97 16.22
C ALA A 192 6.29 -20.16 17.14
N LYS A 193 5.12 -20.20 17.79
CA LYS A 193 4.71 -21.35 18.60
C LYS A 193 4.49 -22.61 17.76
N LYS A 194 3.87 -22.48 16.58
CA LYS A 194 3.63 -23.60 15.66
C LYS A 194 4.93 -24.20 15.13
N ARG A 195 5.97 -23.38 14.92
CA ARG A 195 7.30 -23.81 14.45
C ARG A 195 8.27 -24.20 15.57
N GLY A 196 7.84 -24.17 16.83
CA GLY A 196 8.69 -24.50 17.97
C GLY A 196 9.76 -23.46 18.32
N LEU A 197 9.66 -22.24 17.79
CA LEU A 197 10.62 -21.14 18.04
C LEU A 197 10.46 -20.55 19.45
N ILE A 198 9.27 -20.71 20.05
CA ILE A 198 8.95 -20.25 21.41
C ILE A 198 8.23 -21.34 22.19
N PHE A 199 8.39 -21.31 23.51
CA PHE A 199 7.72 -22.25 24.42
C PHE A 199 6.29 -21.82 24.76
N ALA A 200 6.07 -20.54 25.05
CA ALA A 200 4.76 -20.00 25.39
C ALA A 200 4.40 -18.86 24.44
N ASN A 201 3.12 -18.74 24.08
CA ASN A 201 2.65 -17.63 23.26
C ASN A 201 2.28 -16.43 24.16
N PRO A 202 3.06 -15.33 24.17
CA PRO A 202 2.79 -14.17 25.01
C PRO A 202 1.52 -13.40 24.59
N THR A 203 0.98 -13.68 23.40
CA THR A 203 -0.23 -13.02 22.89
C THR A 203 -1.52 -13.79 23.16
N ALA A 204 -1.45 -14.97 23.77
CA ALA A 204 -2.60 -15.87 23.93
C ALA A 204 -3.77 -15.22 24.69
N ARG A 205 -3.47 -14.33 25.65
CA ARG A 205 -4.46 -13.65 26.50
C ARG A 205 -4.80 -12.22 26.06
N LEU A 206 -4.28 -11.75 24.92
CA LEU A 206 -4.59 -10.41 24.43
C LEU A 206 -6.06 -10.33 24.00
N LYS A 207 -6.82 -9.45 24.66
CA LYS A 207 -8.17 -9.08 24.24
C LYS A 207 -8.07 -8.06 23.10
N THR A 208 -8.80 -8.29 22.01
CA THR A 208 -9.00 -7.26 21.00
C THR A 208 -10.19 -6.43 21.45
N GLU A 209 -9.95 -5.17 21.79
CA GLU A 209 -11.02 -4.21 22.04
C GLU A 209 -11.82 -4.01 20.75
N ASP A 210 -13.15 -3.96 20.88
CA ASP A 210 -14.01 -3.62 19.76
C ASP A 210 -13.88 -2.12 19.49
N ILE A 211 -13.46 -1.78 18.26
CA ILE A 211 -13.41 -0.37 17.87
C ILE A 211 -14.84 -0.03 17.48
N GLN A 212 -15.51 0.80 18.29
CA GLN A 212 -16.75 1.42 17.85
C GLN A 212 -16.48 2.20 16.56
N ARG A 213 -16.96 1.65 15.45
CA ARG A 213 -16.95 2.34 14.17
C ARG A 213 -18.10 3.33 14.20
N ASN A 214 -17.85 4.51 14.75
CA ASN A 214 -18.79 5.63 14.66
C ASN A 214 -18.75 6.18 13.23
N LEU A 215 -19.31 5.42 12.29
CA LEU A 215 -19.65 5.91 10.97
C LEU A 215 -20.98 6.65 11.12
N LEU A 216 -20.91 7.96 11.34
CA LEU A 216 -22.10 8.80 11.29
C LEU A 216 -22.48 9.01 9.82
N PRO A 217 -23.74 8.75 9.43
CA PRO A 217 -24.20 9.10 8.09
C PRO A 217 -24.06 10.61 7.94
N MET A 218 -23.47 11.01 6.82
CA MET A 218 -23.35 12.42 6.47
C MET A 218 -24.75 12.97 6.20
N THR A 219 -25.07 14.11 6.78
CA THR A 219 -26.38 14.76 6.56
C THR A 219 -26.43 15.39 5.16
N ASP A 220 -27.63 15.56 4.59
CA ASP A 220 -27.80 16.18 3.27
C ASP A 220 -27.21 17.59 3.19
N ALA A 221 -27.30 18.35 4.28
CA ALA A 221 -26.68 19.67 4.40
C ALA A 221 -25.15 19.61 4.30
N GLU A 222 -24.52 18.60 4.91
CA GLU A 222 -23.08 18.38 4.82
C GLU A 222 -22.68 17.90 3.42
N VAL A 223 -23.48 17.05 2.78
CA VAL A 223 -23.25 16.59 1.40
C VAL A 223 -23.25 17.79 0.45
N LEU A 224 -24.24 18.67 0.57
CA LEU A 224 -24.35 19.90 -0.23
C LEU A 224 -23.22 20.89 0.08
N ALA A 225 -22.73 20.95 1.33
CA ALA A 225 -21.58 21.77 1.70
C ALA A 225 -20.29 21.24 1.06
N VAL A 226 -20.04 19.92 1.09
CA VAL A 226 -18.87 19.32 0.44
C VAL A 226 -18.95 19.42 -1.08
N GLN A 227 -20.14 19.28 -1.68
CA GLN A 227 -20.33 19.53 -3.11
C GLN A 227 -20.00 20.97 -3.49
N ARG A 228 -20.46 21.96 -2.71
CA ARG A 228 -20.13 23.38 -2.95
C ARG A 228 -18.63 23.66 -2.83
N VAL A 229 -17.96 23.07 -1.85
CA VAL A 229 -16.49 23.16 -1.71
C VAL A 229 -15.77 22.48 -2.87
N ALA A 230 -16.25 21.32 -3.34
CA ALA A 230 -15.69 20.63 -4.50
C ALA A 230 -15.90 21.41 -5.82
N VAL A 231 -17.02 22.13 -5.96
CA VAL A 231 -17.32 22.97 -7.13
C VAL A 231 -16.55 24.30 -7.10
N MET A 232 -16.34 24.92 -5.93
CA MET A 232 -15.44 26.08 -5.78
C MET A 232 -13.96 25.70 -5.87
N SER A 233 -13.64 24.43 -5.62
CA SER A 233 -12.35 23.79 -5.91
C SER A 233 -12.29 23.23 -7.33
N ALA A 234 -13.14 23.67 -8.27
CA ALA A 234 -12.96 23.38 -9.69
C ALA A 234 -11.74 24.08 -10.32
N TYR A 235 -10.99 24.88 -9.55
CA TYR A 235 -9.62 25.27 -9.88
C TYR A 235 -8.55 24.25 -9.41
N PHE A 236 -8.91 23.17 -8.71
CA PHE A 236 -7.98 22.09 -8.37
C PHE A 236 -8.67 20.72 -8.23
N SER A 237 -8.61 19.93 -9.31
CA SER A 237 -8.64 18.46 -9.37
C SER A 237 -9.67 17.68 -8.53
N VAL A 238 -10.67 17.11 -9.20
CA VAL A 238 -11.67 16.19 -8.64
C VAL A 238 -11.02 14.87 -8.22
N CYS A 239 -10.80 14.68 -6.92
CA CYS A 239 -10.64 13.38 -6.27
C CYS A 239 -11.91 13.06 -5.49
N THR A 240 -12.63 12.02 -5.89
CA THR A 240 -13.75 11.46 -5.12
C THR A 240 -13.25 10.87 -3.80
N ALA A 241 -13.61 11.48 -2.67
CA ALA A 241 -13.47 10.88 -1.34
C ALA A 241 -14.85 10.84 -0.65
N LYS A 242 -15.44 9.64 -0.57
CA LYS A 242 -16.76 9.38 0.03
C LYS A 242 -16.70 9.08 1.54
N TYR A 243 -15.70 9.56 2.27
CA TYR A 243 -15.61 9.34 3.72
C TYR A 243 -14.96 10.52 4.45
N ARG A 244 -15.67 11.13 5.41
CA ARG A 244 -15.13 12.08 6.38
C ARG A 244 -14.44 11.28 7.49
N VAL A 245 -13.11 11.30 7.53
CA VAL A 245 -12.36 10.94 8.75
C VAL A 245 -12.35 12.19 9.62
N VAL A 246 -13.13 12.21 10.70
CA VAL A 246 -12.96 13.20 11.75
C VAL A 246 -11.73 12.78 12.56
N CYS A 247 -10.56 13.27 12.15
CA CYS A 247 -9.39 13.30 13.03
C CYS A 247 -9.58 14.48 13.98
N THR A 248 -9.99 14.23 15.22
CA THR A 248 -9.67 15.15 16.31
C THR A 248 -8.15 15.29 16.35
N ALA A 249 -7.70 16.54 16.29
CA ALA A 249 -6.29 16.89 16.23
C ALA A 249 -5.56 16.36 17.48
N VAL A 250 -4.83 15.26 17.32
CA VAL A 250 -3.70 14.95 18.19
C VAL A 250 -2.50 15.62 17.52
N ALA A 251 -1.90 16.58 18.21
CA ALA A 251 -0.71 17.27 17.76
C ALA A 251 0.37 16.27 17.31
N PRO A 252 1.10 16.53 16.21
CA PRO A 252 2.19 15.66 15.80
C PRO A 252 3.30 15.72 16.86
N VAL A 253 3.47 14.65 17.62
CA VAL A 253 4.69 14.42 18.39
C VAL A 253 5.82 14.23 17.38
N ARG A 254 6.64 15.26 17.25
CA ARG A 254 7.86 15.31 16.46
C ARG A 254 8.88 14.38 17.11
N TRP A 255 9.09 13.21 16.54
CA TRP A 255 10.22 12.36 16.94
C TRP A 255 11.52 12.97 16.39
N PRO A 256 12.56 13.14 17.22
CA PRO A 256 13.81 13.75 16.79
C PRO A 256 14.50 12.85 15.77
N ALA A 257 15.01 13.48 14.71
CA ALA A 257 15.92 12.86 13.77
C ALA A 257 17.22 12.53 14.53
N SER A 258 17.56 11.25 14.60
CA SER A 258 18.87 10.80 15.03
C SER A 258 19.79 10.74 13.82
N VAL A 259 20.80 11.60 13.79
CA VAL A 259 22.08 11.41 13.09
C VAL A 259 23.14 12.16 13.92
N PRO A 260 24.38 11.65 14.06
CA PRO A 260 24.83 10.27 14.22
C PRO A 260 24.82 9.83 15.69
#